data_AF-A0A250J3B5-F1
#
_entry.id   AF-A0A250J3B5-F1
#
_cell.length_a   1.000
_cell.length_b   1.000
_cell.length_c   1.000
_cell.angle_alpha   90.00
_cell.angle_beta   90.00
_cell.angle_gamma   90.00
#
_symmetry.space_group_name_H-M   'P 1'
#
loop_
_entity.id
_entity.type
_entity.pdbx_description
1 polymer ?
#
loop_
_entity_poly.entity_id
_entity_poly.type
_entity_poly.pdbx_seq_one_letter_code
_entity_poly.pdbx_strand_id
1 'polypeptide(L)'
;MKPEQAPKGQSWEPTGETHPASVAVRLLFNNPGTEPWTLAGAALVDSAGEQVGLARWPLASIPANGAGAVVVGIEGARAQLGCPCTLKLWEAQGPRTFTLENVTFPEGKAKGP
;
A
#
# COMPACT_ATOMS: atom_id res chain seq x y z
N MET A 1 38.03 -25.78 21.41
CA MET A 1 37.16 -24.60 21.53
C MET A 1 37.44 -23.69 20.34
N LYS A 2 36.45 -23.48 19.47
CA LYS A 2 36.55 -22.66 18.25
C LYS A 2 35.78 -21.38 18.54
N PRO A 3 36.30 -20.17 18.27
CA PRO A 3 35.53 -18.96 18.48
C PRO A 3 34.40 -18.91 17.43
N GLU A 4 33.17 -18.86 17.93
CA GLU A 4 31.97 -18.66 17.14
C GLU A 4 31.93 -17.20 16.67
N GLN A 5 32.00 -17.01 15.35
CA GLN A 5 31.91 -15.68 14.75
C GLN A 5 30.44 -15.27 14.72
N ALA A 6 30.11 -14.21 15.46
CA ALA A 6 28.79 -13.60 15.42
C ALA A 6 28.49 -13.06 14.01
N PRO A 7 27.26 -13.21 13.48
CA PRO A 7 26.89 -12.64 12.19
C PRO A 7 26.92 -11.11 12.28
N LYS A 8 27.62 -10.47 11.33
CA LYS A 8 27.64 -9.01 11.21
C LYS A 8 26.22 -8.53 10.89
N GLY A 9 25.52 -8.00 11.89
CA GLY A 9 24.28 -7.26 11.69
C GLY A 9 24.57 -6.07 10.77
N GLN A 10 23.88 -6.00 9.64
CA GLN A 10 23.99 -4.84 8.76
C GLN A 10 23.24 -3.71 9.43
N SER A 11 23.98 -2.76 10.00
CA SER A 11 23.43 -1.49 10.47
C SER A 11 23.25 -0.59 9.24
N TRP A 12 22.00 -0.27 8.92
CA TRP A 12 21.69 0.73 7.92
C TRP A 12 21.59 2.08 8.61
N GLU A 13 22.57 2.95 8.40
CA GLU A 13 22.44 4.37 8.72
C GLU A 13 21.80 5.05 7.51
N PRO A 14 20.62 5.68 7.67
CA PRO A 14 20.06 6.49 6.60
C PRO A 14 21.05 7.63 6.32
N THR A 15 21.73 7.57 5.17
CA THR A 15 22.43 8.74 4.61
C THR A 15 21.40 9.85 4.51
N GLY A 16 21.77 11.09 4.86
CA GLY A 16 20.88 12.26 4.93
C GLY A 16 20.24 12.69 3.61
N GLU A 17 20.12 11.81 2.64
CA GLU A 17 19.26 11.92 1.47
C GLU A 17 17.81 11.87 1.95
N THR A 18 17.08 12.96 1.77
CA THR A 18 15.62 12.99 1.81
C THR A 18 15.10 12.11 0.69
N HIS A 19 15.04 10.80 0.95
CA HIS A 19 14.29 9.88 0.13
C HIS A 19 12.87 10.40 0.06
N PRO A 20 12.28 10.50 -1.14
CA PRO A 20 10.93 10.99 -1.24
C PRO A 20 10.02 10.04 -0.45
N ALA A 21 9.27 10.61 0.50
CA ALA A 21 8.49 9.85 1.45
C ALA A 21 7.58 8.88 0.69
N SER A 22 7.61 7.60 1.03
CA SER A 22 6.69 6.62 0.46
C SER A 22 5.63 6.31 1.51
N VAL A 23 4.39 6.12 1.06
CA VAL A 23 3.26 5.84 1.96
C VAL A 23 2.56 4.58 1.47
N ALA A 24 2.28 3.68 2.40
CA ALA A 24 1.50 2.49 2.16
C ALA A 24 0.38 2.37 3.19
N VAL A 25 -0.76 1.85 2.75
CA VAL A 25 -1.92 1.56 3.58
C VAL A 25 -2.18 0.06 3.54
N ARG A 26 -2.32 -0.53 4.73
CA ARG A 26 -2.75 -1.92 4.90
C ARG A 26 -4.23 -1.95 5.21
N LEU A 27 -4.99 -2.62 4.36
CA LEU A 27 -6.43 -2.78 4.49
C LEU A 27 -6.75 -4.23 4.86
N LEU A 28 -7.62 -4.39 5.85
CA LEU A 28 -8.15 -5.67 6.25
C LEU A 28 -9.50 -5.90 5.58
N PHE A 29 -9.66 -7.05 4.94
CA PHE A 29 -10.86 -7.43 4.22
C PHE A 29 -11.42 -8.73 4.77
N ASN A 30 -12.75 -8.78 4.87
CA ASN A 30 -13.51 -10.01 4.95
C ASN A 30 -14.11 -10.29 3.57
N ASN A 31 -13.90 -11.49 3.04
CA ASN A 31 -14.47 -11.95 1.78
C ASN A 31 -15.63 -12.90 2.07
N PRO A 32 -16.88 -12.42 2.19
CA PRO A 32 -18.07 -13.27 2.35
C PRO A 32 -18.48 -13.97 1.03
N GLY A 33 -17.72 -13.78 -0.05
CA GLY A 33 -18.00 -14.39 -1.35
C GLY A 33 -17.62 -15.87 -1.40
N THR A 34 -18.13 -16.55 -2.43
CA THR A 34 -17.89 -17.97 -2.69
C THR A 34 -16.60 -18.25 -3.45
N GLU A 35 -15.94 -17.21 -3.97
CA GLU A 35 -14.69 -17.33 -4.71
C GLU A 35 -13.56 -16.55 -4.02
N PRO A 36 -12.29 -17.04 -4.11
CA PRO A 36 -11.15 -16.26 -3.69
C PRO A 36 -11.10 -14.90 -4.38
N TRP A 37 -10.64 -13.88 -3.68
CA TRP A 37 -10.47 -12.54 -4.21
C TRP A 37 -8.99 -12.20 -4.33
N THR A 38 -8.55 -11.82 -5.53
CA THR A 38 -7.17 -11.43 -5.81
C THR A 38 -7.16 -9.99 -6.28
N LEU A 39 -6.46 -9.12 -5.55
CA LEU A 39 -6.32 -7.72 -5.92
C LEU A 39 -5.50 -7.59 -7.23
N ALA A 40 -6.11 -7.00 -8.25
CA ALA A 40 -5.51 -6.84 -9.57
C ALA A 40 -5.14 -5.40 -9.93
N GLY A 41 -5.70 -4.43 -9.22
CA GLY A 41 -5.30 -3.05 -9.37
C GLY A 41 -5.83 -2.18 -8.25
N ALA A 42 -5.16 -1.05 -8.05
CA ALA A 42 -5.46 -0.08 -7.02
C ALA A 42 -5.18 1.33 -7.57
N ALA A 43 -6.07 2.27 -7.28
CA ALA A 43 -5.90 3.67 -7.65
C ALA A 43 -6.51 4.61 -6.61
N LEU A 44 -5.90 5.77 -6.45
CA LEU A 44 -6.53 6.91 -5.81
C LEU A 44 -7.18 7.77 -6.89
N VAL A 45 -8.41 8.18 -6.62
CA VAL A 45 -9.20 9.05 -7.49
C VAL A 45 -9.44 10.35 -6.73
N ASP A 46 -9.05 11.47 -7.30
CA ASP A 46 -9.32 12.78 -6.71
C ASP A 46 -10.74 13.29 -7.02
N SER A 47 -11.07 14.49 -6.54
CA SER A 47 -12.37 15.10 -6.77
C SER A 47 -12.64 15.49 -8.24
N ALA A 48 -11.59 15.64 -9.06
CA ALA A 48 -11.70 15.89 -10.49
C ALA A 48 -11.87 14.59 -11.30
N GLY A 49 -11.73 13.43 -10.65
CA GLY A 49 -11.79 12.12 -11.28
C GLY A 49 -10.44 11.63 -11.84
N GLU A 50 -9.36 12.39 -11.61
CA GLU A 50 -8.00 11.99 -12.01
C GLU A 50 -7.55 10.79 -11.19
N GLN A 51 -6.91 9.82 -11.86
CA GLN A 51 -6.51 8.56 -11.24
C GLN A 51 -5.01 8.42 -11.13
N VAL A 52 -4.53 8.14 -9.92
CA VAL A 52 -3.14 7.78 -9.66
C VAL A 52 -3.08 6.31 -9.29
N GLY A 53 -2.43 5.52 -10.14
CA GLY A 53 -2.20 4.09 -9.88
C GLY A 53 -1.29 3.87 -8.68
N LEU A 54 -1.64 2.86 -7.86
CA LEU A 54 -0.88 2.44 -6.69
C LEU A 54 -0.13 1.14 -6.94
N ALA A 55 1.06 1.05 -6.37
CA ALA A 55 1.80 -0.20 -6.30
C ALA A 55 1.21 -1.10 -5.21
N ARG A 56 1.47 -2.42 -5.31
CA ARG A 56 0.74 -3.49 -4.61
C ARG A 56 1.71 -4.54 -4.12
N TRP A 57 1.59 -4.97 -2.87
CA TRP A 57 2.54 -5.92 -2.26
C TRP A 57 1.92 -6.92 -1.29
N PRO A 58 2.54 -8.12 -1.24
CA PRO A 58 2.34 -9.17 -2.22
C PRO A 58 0.95 -9.79 -2.05
N LEU A 59 0.35 -10.12 -3.19
CA LEU A 59 -1.09 -10.29 -3.35
C LEU A 59 -1.50 -11.76 -3.15
N ALA A 60 -1.39 -12.27 -1.93
CA ALA A 60 -2.06 -13.53 -1.61
C ALA A 60 -3.57 -13.36 -1.80
N SER A 61 -4.20 -14.29 -2.50
CA SER A 61 -5.66 -14.30 -2.66
C SER A 61 -6.31 -14.41 -1.28
N ILE A 62 -7.33 -13.60 -1.04
CA ILE A 62 -8.19 -13.73 0.13
C ILE A 62 -9.17 -14.86 -0.15
N PRO A 63 -9.14 -15.97 0.60
CA PRO A 63 -9.99 -17.12 0.31
C PRO A 63 -11.48 -16.78 0.43
N ALA A 64 -12.32 -17.59 -0.22
CA ALA A 64 -13.77 -17.54 -0.06
C ALA A 64 -14.15 -17.74 1.42
N ASN A 65 -15.13 -16.98 1.91
CA ASN A 65 -15.52 -16.94 3.33
C ASN A 65 -14.36 -16.67 4.31
N GLY A 66 -13.30 -16.02 3.83
CA GLY A 66 -12.07 -15.79 4.58
C GLY A 66 -11.81 -14.32 4.91
N ALA A 67 -10.71 -14.08 5.61
CA ALA A 67 -10.20 -12.74 5.87
C ALA A 67 -8.74 -12.63 5.40
N GLY A 68 -8.34 -11.42 5.02
CA GLY A 68 -6.99 -11.18 4.51
C GLY A 68 -6.61 -9.70 4.56
N ALA A 69 -5.39 -9.43 4.13
CA ALA A 69 -4.87 -8.07 4.07
C ALA A 69 -4.32 -7.78 2.68
N VAL A 70 -4.54 -6.54 2.23
CA VAL A 70 -3.85 -6.00 1.06
C VAL A 70 -3.09 -4.76 1.45
N VAL A 71 -1.90 -4.60 0.86
CA VAL A 71 -1.08 -3.41 1.01
C VAL A 71 -0.98 -2.73 -0.34
N VAL A 72 -1.40 -1.48 -0.36
CA VAL A 72 -1.28 -0.59 -1.51
C VAL A 72 -0.49 0.64 -1.10
N GLY A 73 0.34 1.15 -2.00
CA GLY A 73 1.18 2.29 -1.67
C GLY A 73 1.63 3.06 -2.88
N ILE A 74 2.19 4.23 -2.59
CA ILE A 74 2.80 5.12 -3.55
C ILE A 74 4.24 5.39 -3.14
N GLU A 75 5.13 5.26 -4.12
CA GLU A 75 6.55 5.53 -3.94
C GLU A 75 6.84 6.99 -4.30
N GLY A 76 7.65 7.62 -3.46
CA GLY A 76 8.32 8.87 -3.76
C GLY A 76 7.45 10.13 -3.86
N ALA A 77 7.84 11.07 -4.74
CA ALA A 77 7.35 12.47 -4.74
C ALA A 77 5.83 12.61 -4.94
N ARG A 78 5.17 11.53 -5.37
CA ARG A 78 3.72 11.45 -5.49
C ARG A 78 3.02 11.15 -4.16
N ALA A 79 3.71 10.93 -3.05
CA ALA A 79 3.12 10.76 -1.71
C ALA A 79 2.62 12.08 -1.07
N GLN A 80 2.75 13.21 -1.76
CA GLN A 80 2.14 14.49 -1.36
C GLN A 80 0.64 14.55 -1.72
N LEU A 81 -0.07 13.43 -1.60
CA LEU A 81 -1.52 13.37 -1.84
C LEU A 81 -2.22 13.98 -0.63
N GLY A 82 -2.22 15.32 -0.55
CA GLY A 82 -2.96 16.12 0.43
C GLY A 82 -4.46 16.19 0.15
N CYS A 83 -5.02 15.21 -0.55
CA CYS A 83 -6.43 15.15 -0.89
C CYS A 83 -7.19 14.25 0.09
N PRO A 84 -8.45 14.58 0.43
CA PRO A 84 -9.45 13.53 0.60
C PRO A 84 -9.65 12.89 -0.79
N CYS A 85 -9.15 11.68 -0.97
CA CYS A 85 -9.26 10.94 -2.22
C CYS A 85 -10.09 9.67 -2.02
N THR A 86 -10.63 9.14 -3.11
CA THR A 86 -11.32 7.85 -3.13
C THR A 86 -10.33 6.76 -3.51
N LEU A 87 -10.14 5.78 -2.63
CA LEU A 87 -9.35 4.59 -2.92
C LEU A 87 -10.23 3.54 -3.60
N LYS A 88 -9.86 3.18 -4.83
CA LYS A 88 -10.50 2.10 -5.59
C LYS A 88 -9.57 0.90 -5.70
N LEU A 89 -10.11 -0.28 -5.43
CA LEU A 89 -9.45 -1.57 -5.56
C LEU A 89 -10.33 -2.51 -6.38
N TRP A 90 -9.75 -3.27 -7.31
CA TRP A 90 -10.53 -4.19 -8.15
C TRP A 90 -9.82 -5.53 -8.35
N GLU A 91 -10.62 -6.56 -8.57
CA GLU A 91 -10.14 -7.91 -8.87
C GLU A 91 -9.79 -8.12 -10.35
N ALA A 92 -9.07 -9.21 -10.62
CA ALA A 92 -8.50 -9.47 -11.95
C ALA A 92 -9.55 -9.81 -13.01
N GLN A 93 -10.50 -10.67 -12.64
CA GLN A 93 -11.41 -11.33 -13.59
C GLN A 93 -12.85 -11.38 -13.09
N GLY A 94 -13.23 -10.49 -12.19
CA GLY A 94 -14.57 -10.50 -11.63
C GLY A 94 -15.11 -9.09 -11.33
N PRO A 95 -16.39 -9.01 -10.93
CA PRO A 95 -17.10 -7.74 -10.79
C PRO A 95 -16.76 -6.98 -9.49
N ARG A 96 -16.05 -7.61 -8.54
CA ARG A 96 -15.86 -7.07 -7.18
C ARG A 96 -14.85 -5.91 -7.19
N THR A 97 -15.39 -4.72 -7.01
CA THR A 97 -14.65 -3.48 -6.75
C THR A 97 -14.92 -3.03 -5.32
N PHE A 98 -13.88 -2.63 -4.60
CA PHE A 98 -13.97 -1.99 -3.30
C PHE A 98 -13.62 -0.52 -3.43
N THR A 99 -14.48 0.32 -2.85
CA THR A 99 -14.31 1.77 -2.82
C THR A 99 -14.28 2.22 -1.37
N LEU A 100 -13.21 2.91 -0.99
CA LEU A 100 -13.10 3.59 0.29
C LEU A 100 -13.00 5.09 0.03
N GLU A 101 -14.02 5.83 0.46
CA GLU A 101 -14.09 7.27 0.27
C GLU A 101 -13.36 8.01 1.39
N ASN A 102 -12.99 9.27 1.11
CA ASN A 102 -12.40 10.18 2.08
C ASN A 102 -11.11 9.65 2.74
N VAL A 103 -10.26 8.99 1.95
CA VAL A 103 -8.96 8.50 2.39
C VAL A 103 -7.95 9.62 2.27
N THR A 104 -7.36 10.00 3.40
CA THR A 104 -6.23 10.95 3.44
C THR A 104 -4.95 10.18 3.67
N PHE A 105 -4.00 10.30 2.74
CA PHE A 105 -2.66 9.78 2.94
C PHE A 105 -1.86 10.82 3.73
N PRO A 106 -1.11 10.42 4.77
CA PRO A 106 -0.29 11.36 5.50
C PRO A 106 0.70 12.03 4.55
N GLU A 107 0.73 13.36 4.58
CA GLU A 107 1.79 14.12 3.91
C GLU A 107 3.12 13.65 4.46
N GLY A 108 4.01 13.17 3.59
CA GLY A 108 5.39 12.94 3.95
C GLY A 108 5.98 14.26 4.44
N LYS A 109 6.12 14.41 5.76
CA LYS A 109 6.77 15.59 6.35
C LYS A 109 8.18 15.66 5.77
N ALA A 110 8.41 16.53 4.78
CA ALA A 110 9.75 17.03 4.54
C ALA A 110 10.19 17.66 5.86
N LYS A 111 11.22 17.10 6.49
CA LYS A 111 11.81 17.68 7.69
C LYS A 111 12.27 19.09 7.29
N GLY A 112 11.69 20.12 7.92
CA GLY A 112 12.05 21.51 7.70
C GLY A 112 13.53 21.79 8.07
N PRO A 113 14.04 22.97 7.68
CA PRO A 113 15.47 23.30 7.66
C PRO A 113 16.20 23.10 8.99
#